data_AF-A0A094GR77-F1
#
_entry.id   AF-A0A094GR77-F1
#
_cell.length_a   1.000
_cell.length_b   1.000
_cell.length_c   1.000
_cell.angle_alpha   90.00
_cell.angle_beta   90.00
_cell.angle_gamma   90.00
#
_symmetry.space_group_name_H-M   'P 1'
#
loop_
_entity.id
_entity.type
_entity.pdbx_description
1 polymer ?
#
loop_
_entity_poly.entity_id
_entity_poly.type
_entity_poly.pdbx_seq_one_letter_code
_entity_poly.pdbx_strand_id
1 'polypeptide(L)'
;MQQTLTTASMIAVMTRLWKEVLLAIEALLIPPLSDKPSPQKALSRQEADTVFMWLELLRAFFNARDEETGEAMGVPDDVLKNAKYHELKQLAFFYFDPTDSLIKTSERMASATAARALAQRTSLSLPPGSLGPSLGVGLGSATSLRRGKSIMLSRNLGTMRQAKEEKRREAQADPSDDVILRILRMRHEGVAVAYLRDRSRQRERLAAAAAAESI
;
A
#
# COMPACT_ATOMS: atom_id res chain seq x y z
N MET A 1 -21.89 14.57 19.55
CA MET A 1 -22.02 15.10 18.16
C MET A 1 -23.31 14.68 17.47
N GLN A 2 -24.00 13.60 17.87
CA GLN A 2 -25.26 13.17 17.25
C GLN A 2 -26.46 14.11 17.50
N GLN A 3 -26.33 15.10 18.38
CA GLN A 3 -27.43 16.04 18.70
C GLN A 3 -27.60 17.16 17.67
N THR A 4 -26.60 17.44 16.82
CA THR A 4 -26.60 18.62 15.93
C THR A 4 -26.32 18.31 14.45
N LEU A 5 -25.82 17.11 14.14
CA LEU A 5 -25.36 16.75 12.79
C LEU A 5 -26.06 15.48 12.30
N THR A 6 -26.40 15.43 11.01
CA THR A 6 -26.95 14.19 10.41
C THR A 6 -25.93 13.06 10.50
N THR A 7 -26.39 11.81 10.62
CA THR A 7 -25.52 10.62 10.73
C THR A 7 -24.49 10.56 9.61
N ALA A 8 -24.89 10.83 8.36
CA ALA A 8 -23.99 10.84 7.21
C ALA A 8 -22.90 11.93 7.32
N SER A 9 -23.27 13.13 7.78
CA SER A 9 -22.31 14.23 7.97
C SER A 9 -21.35 13.94 9.12
N MET A 10 -21.84 13.33 10.20
CA MET A 10 -21.02 12.92 11.33
C MET A 10 -19.98 11.89 10.90
N ILE A 11 -20.38 10.84 10.17
CA ILE A 11 -19.46 9.83 9.65
C ILE A 11 -18.40 10.47 8.75
N ALA A 12 -18.78 11.41 7.87
CA ALA A 12 -17.85 12.09 6.99
C ALA A 12 -16.81 12.93 7.76
N VAL A 13 -17.24 13.67 8.78
CA VAL A 13 -16.35 14.47 9.64
C VAL A 13 -15.42 13.56 10.45
N MET A 14 -15.97 12.54 11.10
CA MET A 14 -15.20 11.59 11.92
C MET A 14 -14.19 10.81 11.08
N THR A 15 -14.55 10.43 9.84
CA THR A 15 -13.62 9.77 8.90
C THR A 15 -12.45 10.69 8.51
N ARG A 16 -12.70 12.00 8.35
CA ARG A 16 -11.62 12.97 8.08
C ARG A 16 -10.71 13.14 9.29
N LEU A 17 -11.29 13.31 10.48
CA LEU A 17 -10.53 13.38 11.74
C LEU A 17 -9.69 12.13 11.97
N TRP A 18 -10.23 10.95 11.69
CA TRP A 18 -9.50 9.70 11.81
C TRP A 18 -8.24 9.68 10.93
N LYS A 19 -8.29 10.21 9.71
CA LYS A 19 -7.11 10.30 8.84
C LYS A 19 -6.03 11.20 9.46
N GLU A 20 -6.41 12.34 10.02
CA GLU A 20 -5.47 13.24 10.70
C GLU A 20 -4.87 12.57 11.94
N VAL A 21 -5.66 11.81 12.71
CA VAL A 21 -5.18 11.02 13.85
C VAL A 21 -4.13 9.99 13.40
N LEU A 22 -4.39 9.27 12.30
CA LEU A 22 -3.43 8.30 11.76
C LEU A 22 -2.12 8.98 11.32
N LEU A 23 -2.20 10.16 10.69
CA LEU A 23 -1.02 10.95 10.31
C LEU A 23 -0.23 11.44 11.53
N ALA A 24 -0.92 11.87 12.59
CA ALA A 24 -0.30 12.29 13.84
C ALA A 24 0.41 11.12 14.53
N ILE A 25 -0.24 9.96 14.63
CA ILE A 25 0.36 8.73 15.20
C ILE A 25 1.59 8.31 14.38
N GLU A 26 1.49 8.34 13.06
CA GLU A 26 2.62 8.03 12.19
C GLU A 26 3.81 8.96 12.43
N ALA A 27 3.58 10.27 12.54
CA ALA A 27 4.63 11.25 12.76
C ALA A 27 5.37 11.04 14.09
N LEU A 28 4.69 10.50 15.12
CA LEU A 28 5.34 10.10 16.37
C LEU A 28 6.28 8.91 16.18
N LEU A 29 5.90 7.95 15.34
CA LEU A 29 6.64 6.70 15.14
C LEU A 29 7.82 6.87 14.18
N ILE A 30 7.61 7.52 13.03
CA ILE A 30 8.56 7.56 11.93
C ILE A 30 8.58 8.92 11.20
N PRO A 31 9.74 9.35 10.68
CA PRO A 31 9.86 10.63 9.98
C PRO A 31 9.13 10.60 8.63
N PRO A 32 8.60 11.73 8.13
CA PRO A 32 7.92 11.79 6.83
C PRO A 32 8.88 11.41 5.69
N LEU A 33 8.39 10.77 4.63
CA LEU A 33 9.23 10.36 3.48
C LEU A 33 10.00 11.55 2.90
N SER A 34 11.33 11.45 2.84
CA SER A 34 12.22 12.50 2.32
C SER A 34 13.62 11.92 2.08
N ASP A 35 14.38 12.51 1.18
CA ASP A 35 15.76 12.08 0.86
C ASP A 35 16.79 12.56 1.89
N LYS A 36 16.40 13.47 2.77
CA LYS A 36 17.26 14.01 3.83
C LYS A 36 17.27 13.11 5.07
N PRO A 37 18.41 12.98 5.77
CA PRO A 37 18.46 12.30 7.06
C PRO A 37 17.51 12.98 8.05
N SER A 38 16.84 12.19 8.88
CA SER A 38 15.94 12.74 9.91
C SER A 38 16.70 12.89 11.23
N PRO A 39 16.52 13.99 11.98
CA PRO A 39 17.01 14.09 13.36
C PRO A 39 16.14 13.30 14.36
N GLN A 40 15.00 12.73 13.91
CA GLN A 40 14.08 11.99 14.76
C GLN A 40 14.73 10.69 15.26
N LYS A 41 14.80 10.55 16.59
CA LYS A 41 15.27 9.35 17.26
C LYS A 41 14.16 8.29 17.30
N ALA A 42 14.53 7.02 17.10
CA ALA A 42 13.62 5.90 17.29
C ALA A 42 13.13 5.83 18.73
N LEU A 43 11.83 5.53 18.91
CA LEU A 43 11.22 5.32 20.20
C LEU A 43 11.76 4.04 20.85
N SER A 44 11.75 4.01 22.18
CA SER A 44 11.95 2.78 22.93
C SER A 44 10.78 1.81 22.73
N ARG A 45 10.98 0.55 23.12
CA ARG A 45 9.94 -0.47 23.00
C ARG A 45 8.67 -0.12 23.77
N GLN A 46 8.80 0.37 24.99
CA GLN A 46 7.67 0.77 25.82
C GLN A 46 6.89 1.96 25.23
N GLU A 47 7.61 2.94 24.70
CA GLU A 47 6.99 4.10 24.05
C GLU A 47 6.24 3.69 22.79
N ALA A 48 6.84 2.85 21.93
CA ALA A 48 6.17 2.37 20.72
C ALA A 48 4.93 1.53 21.06
N ASP A 49 5.03 0.62 22.04
CA ASP A 49 3.89 -0.18 22.51
C ASP A 49 2.75 0.73 23.01
N THR A 50 3.09 1.81 23.72
CA THR A 50 2.12 2.82 24.17
C THR A 50 1.45 3.53 22.99
N VAL A 51 2.20 3.92 21.97
CA VAL A 51 1.65 4.55 20.76
C VAL A 51 0.73 3.59 20.00
N PHE A 52 1.08 2.31 19.88
CA PHE A 52 0.22 1.31 19.25
C PHE A 52 -1.03 0.98 20.09
N MET A 53 -0.93 1.04 21.42
CA MET A 53 -2.09 0.96 22.30
C MET A 53 -3.03 2.14 22.07
N TRP A 54 -2.51 3.37 21.94
CA TRP A 54 -3.33 4.54 21.60
C TRP A 54 -4.02 4.39 20.25
N LEU A 55 -3.34 3.81 19.24
CA LEU A 55 -3.95 3.53 17.94
C LEU A 55 -5.19 2.64 18.06
N GLU A 56 -5.11 1.52 18.80
CA GLU A 56 -6.24 0.62 18.99
C GLU A 56 -7.35 1.24 19.84
N LEU A 57 -6.99 1.99 20.89
CA LEU A 57 -7.95 2.72 21.74
C LEU A 57 -8.72 3.76 20.93
N LEU A 58 -8.01 4.56 20.12
CA LEU A 58 -8.63 5.57 19.27
C LEU A 58 -9.50 4.92 18.20
N ARG A 59 -9.08 3.80 17.59
CA ARG A 59 -9.95 3.06 16.67
C ARG A 59 -11.25 2.63 17.34
N ALA A 60 -11.17 2.05 18.54
CA ALA A 60 -12.34 1.63 19.30
C ALA A 60 -13.25 2.83 19.65
N PHE A 61 -12.67 3.97 20.04
CA PHE A 61 -13.39 5.20 20.31
C PHE A 61 -14.13 5.74 19.07
N PHE A 62 -13.49 5.77 17.91
CA PHE A 62 -14.12 6.23 16.66
C PHE A 62 -15.18 5.27 16.13
N ASN A 63 -15.04 3.97 16.40
CA ASN A 63 -16.07 2.98 16.10
C ASN A 63 -17.32 3.20 16.98
N ALA A 64 -17.11 3.59 18.25
CA ALA A 64 -18.15 3.85 19.24
C ALA A 64 -19.16 2.70 19.31
N ARG A 65 -18.65 1.50 19.59
CA ARG A 65 -19.50 0.32 19.80
C ARG A 65 -20.29 0.51 21.07
N ASP A 66 -21.59 0.41 20.96
CA ASP A 66 -22.48 0.39 22.11
C ASP A 66 -22.25 -0.90 22.92
N GLU A 67 -22.17 -0.78 24.23
CA GLU A 67 -21.79 -1.86 25.15
C GLU A 67 -22.94 -2.85 25.37
N GLU A 68 -24.20 -2.39 25.20
CA GLU A 68 -25.40 -3.23 25.34
C GLU A 68 -25.87 -3.85 24.00
N THR A 69 -25.89 -3.07 22.92
CA THR A 69 -26.42 -3.55 21.62
C THR A 69 -25.32 -4.10 20.69
N GLY A 70 -24.06 -3.75 20.93
CA GLY A 70 -22.92 -4.16 20.09
C GLY A 70 -22.87 -3.45 18.73
N GLU A 71 -23.82 -2.55 18.44
CA GLU A 71 -23.91 -1.77 17.20
C GLU A 71 -22.88 -0.62 17.18
N ALA A 72 -22.34 -0.34 16.00
CA ALA A 72 -21.39 0.75 15.80
C ALA A 72 -22.12 2.07 15.57
N MET A 73 -22.12 2.94 16.59
CA MET A 73 -22.76 4.26 16.52
C MET A 73 -21.86 5.33 15.90
N GLY A 74 -20.59 5.00 15.64
CA GLY A 74 -19.58 5.87 15.07
C GLY A 74 -19.23 5.54 13.62
N VAL A 75 -17.94 5.50 13.31
CA VAL A 75 -17.43 5.17 11.98
C VAL A 75 -17.25 3.66 11.86
N PRO A 76 -17.82 3.02 10.83
CA PRO A 76 -17.67 1.58 10.59
C PRO A 76 -16.20 1.12 10.50
N ASP A 77 -15.94 -0.10 10.95
CA ASP A 77 -14.58 -0.63 11.10
C ASP A 77 -13.87 -0.85 9.74
N ASP A 78 -14.62 -1.09 8.67
CA ASP A 78 -14.14 -1.18 7.28
C ASP A 78 -13.60 0.16 6.76
N VAL A 79 -14.15 1.29 7.24
CA VAL A 79 -13.66 2.64 6.94
C VAL A 79 -12.46 3.00 7.82
N LEU A 80 -12.47 2.58 9.08
CA LEU A 80 -11.38 2.84 10.02
C LEU A 80 -10.11 2.06 9.68
N LYS A 81 -10.24 0.78 9.29
CA LYS A 81 -9.14 -0.09 8.84
C LYS A 81 -8.78 0.20 7.37
N ASN A 82 -8.47 1.45 7.09
CA ASN A 82 -8.04 1.89 5.77
C ASN A 82 -6.56 1.55 5.49
N ALA A 83 -6.06 1.92 4.30
CA ALA A 83 -4.66 1.72 3.89
C ALA A 83 -3.67 2.16 4.98
N LYS A 84 -3.91 3.35 5.52
CA LYS A 84 -2.98 4.01 6.42
C LYS A 84 -2.91 3.32 7.77
N TYR A 85 -4.05 2.84 8.26
CA TYR A 85 -4.10 1.98 9.43
C TYR A 85 -3.29 0.69 9.22
N HIS A 86 -3.44 0.03 8.07
CA HIS A 86 -2.68 -1.17 7.76
C HIS A 86 -1.19 -0.91 7.59
N GLU A 87 -0.77 0.20 6.99
CA GLU A 87 0.63 0.64 6.96
C GLU A 87 1.21 0.80 8.37
N LEU A 88 0.47 1.40 9.31
CA LEU A 88 0.89 1.51 10.71
C LEU A 88 1.00 0.14 11.39
N LYS A 89 0.10 -0.80 11.11
CA LYS A 89 0.20 -2.17 11.63
C LYS A 89 1.41 -2.91 11.03
N GLN A 90 1.72 -2.71 9.76
CA GLN A 90 2.92 -3.25 9.12
C GLN A 90 4.19 -2.64 9.71
N LEU A 91 4.19 -1.34 10.01
CA LEU A 91 5.28 -0.65 10.69
C LEU A 91 5.64 -1.31 12.01
N ALA A 92 4.65 -1.76 12.80
CA ALA A 92 4.89 -2.46 14.06
C ALA A 92 5.75 -3.73 13.90
N PHE A 93 5.67 -4.40 12.75
CA PHE A 93 6.46 -5.61 12.47
C PHE A 93 7.94 -5.29 12.25
N PHE A 94 8.26 -4.20 11.55
CA PHE A 94 9.63 -3.84 11.17
C PHE A 94 10.32 -2.88 12.14
N TYR A 95 9.59 -2.20 13.03
CA TYR A 95 10.10 -1.07 13.82
C TYR A 95 11.40 -1.37 14.57
N PHE A 96 11.48 -2.56 15.17
CA PHE A 96 12.60 -3.00 16.01
C PHE A 96 13.57 -3.95 15.31
N ASP A 97 13.41 -4.21 14.03
CA ASP A 97 14.31 -5.10 13.29
C ASP A 97 15.72 -4.50 13.20
N PRO A 98 16.80 -5.30 13.22
CA PRO A 98 18.15 -4.78 13.06
C PRO A 98 18.36 -4.21 11.65
N THR A 99 19.31 -3.27 11.52
CA THR A 99 19.56 -2.51 10.29
C THR A 99 19.82 -3.43 9.09
N ASP A 100 20.59 -4.51 9.31
CA ASP A 100 20.89 -5.49 8.26
C ASP A 100 19.65 -6.26 7.78
N SER A 101 18.70 -6.56 8.68
CA SER A 101 17.45 -7.23 8.33
C SER A 101 16.55 -6.31 7.50
N LEU A 102 16.48 -5.04 7.91
CA LEU A 102 15.74 -4.01 7.20
C LEU A 102 16.27 -3.81 5.77
N ILE A 103 17.59 -3.69 5.61
CA ILE A 103 18.24 -3.55 4.29
C ILE A 103 17.91 -4.75 3.40
N LYS A 104 18.14 -5.99 3.89
CA LYS A 104 17.83 -7.21 3.14
C LYS A 104 16.36 -7.30 2.74
N THR A 105 15.46 -6.89 3.63
CA THR A 105 14.01 -6.90 3.37
C THR A 105 13.63 -5.85 2.32
N SER A 106 14.17 -4.63 2.41
CA SER A 106 13.98 -3.59 1.40
C SER A 106 14.50 -4.01 0.02
N GLU A 107 15.68 -4.66 -0.05
CA GLU A 107 16.23 -5.19 -1.30
C GLU A 107 15.34 -6.30 -1.91
N ARG A 108 14.81 -7.21 -1.08
CA ARG A 108 13.85 -8.23 -1.51
C ARG A 108 12.56 -7.63 -2.05
N MET A 109 12.01 -6.62 -1.38
CA MET A 109 10.80 -5.92 -1.84
C MET A 109 11.06 -5.15 -3.14
N ALA A 110 12.17 -4.42 -3.21
CA ALA A 110 12.60 -3.68 -4.38
C ALA A 110 12.75 -4.55 -5.63
N SER A 111 13.44 -5.69 -5.49
CA SER A 111 13.64 -6.67 -6.56
C SER A 111 12.34 -7.35 -6.97
N ALA A 112 11.46 -7.70 -6.03
CA ALA A 112 10.15 -8.24 -6.34
C ALA A 112 9.28 -7.25 -7.13
N THR A 113 9.27 -5.97 -6.73
CA THR A 113 8.54 -4.91 -7.44
C THR A 113 9.11 -4.69 -8.85
N ALA A 114 10.44 -4.67 -9.01
CA ALA A 114 11.08 -4.56 -10.32
C ALA A 114 10.77 -5.78 -11.23
N ALA A 115 10.79 -6.99 -10.68
CA ALA A 115 10.48 -8.22 -11.43
C ALA A 115 9.01 -8.24 -11.88
N ARG A 116 8.08 -7.79 -11.03
CA ARG A 116 6.65 -7.63 -11.40
C ARG A 116 6.46 -6.58 -12.49
N ALA A 117 7.13 -5.44 -12.38
CA ALA A 117 7.08 -4.40 -13.41
C ALA A 117 7.57 -4.94 -14.76
N LEU A 118 8.68 -5.70 -14.78
CA LEU A 118 9.16 -6.35 -16.00
C LEU A 118 8.16 -7.39 -16.54
N ALA A 119 7.58 -8.23 -15.68
CA ALA A 119 6.59 -9.24 -16.08
C ALA A 119 5.34 -8.61 -16.70
N GLN A 120 4.86 -7.48 -16.15
CA GLN A 120 3.76 -6.72 -16.73
C GLN A 120 4.14 -6.13 -18.10
N ARG A 121 5.40 -5.69 -18.30
CA ARG A 121 5.87 -5.24 -19.62
C ARG A 121 5.87 -6.37 -20.65
N THR A 122 6.38 -7.55 -20.28
CA THR A 122 6.45 -8.71 -21.17
C THR A 122 5.07 -9.21 -21.59
N SER A 123 4.07 -9.16 -20.68
CA SER A 123 2.70 -9.56 -21.00
C SER A 123 1.98 -8.59 -21.93
N LEU A 124 2.37 -7.30 -21.93
CA LEU A 124 1.85 -6.27 -22.83
C LEU A 124 2.54 -6.27 -24.22
N SER A 125 3.74 -6.83 -24.33
CA SER A 125 4.51 -6.90 -25.59
C SER A 125 4.23 -8.15 -26.44
N LEU A 126 3.46 -9.12 -25.93
CA LEU A 126 3.04 -10.29 -26.71
C LEU A 126 1.81 -9.90 -27.55
N PRO A 127 1.91 -9.84 -28.90
CA PRO A 127 0.73 -9.62 -29.72
C PRO A 127 -0.26 -10.77 -29.48
N PRO A 128 -1.58 -10.49 -29.47
CA PRO A 128 -2.60 -11.52 -29.33
C PRO A 128 -2.53 -12.44 -30.55
N GLY A 129 -1.73 -13.51 -30.45
CA GLY A 129 -1.50 -14.46 -31.54
C GLY A 129 -0.05 -14.93 -31.78
N SER A 130 0.98 -14.49 -31.03
CA SER A 130 2.37 -14.97 -31.29
C SER A 130 2.75 -16.31 -30.66
N LEU A 131 1.81 -17.04 -30.05
CA LEU A 131 1.98 -18.49 -29.89
C LEU A 131 1.40 -19.17 -31.14
N GLY A 132 2.08 -18.96 -32.26
CA GLY A 132 1.92 -19.80 -33.43
C GLY A 132 2.34 -21.22 -33.06
N PRO A 133 1.46 -22.22 -33.18
CA PRO A 133 1.83 -23.60 -32.94
C PRO A 133 2.61 -24.08 -34.16
N SER A 134 3.92 -24.03 -34.08
CA SER A 134 4.74 -24.75 -35.05
C SER A 134 5.91 -25.37 -34.30
N LEU A 135 5.68 -26.60 -33.84
CA LEU A 135 6.52 -27.76 -34.16
C LEU A 135 5.89 -29.04 -33.55
N GLY A 136 5.08 -29.73 -34.36
CA GLY A 136 5.14 -31.19 -34.46
C GLY A 136 4.14 -32.07 -33.69
N VAL A 137 3.20 -32.62 -34.46
CA VAL A 137 2.60 -33.98 -34.36
C VAL A 137 1.52 -34.20 -33.29
N GLY A 138 0.26 -34.37 -33.74
CA GLY A 138 -0.80 -34.93 -32.91
C GLY A 138 -2.23 -34.69 -33.40
N LEU A 139 -2.64 -35.50 -34.37
CA LEU A 139 -4.01 -35.90 -34.73
C LEU A 139 -5.13 -35.62 -33.71
N GLY A 140 -6.20 -34.92 -34.14
CA GLY A 140 -7.55 -35.15 -33.63
C GLY A 140 -8.39 -33.93 -33.22
N SER A 141 -9.39 -33.63 -34.05
CA SER A 141 -10.77 -33.27 -33.65
C SER A 141 -10.98 -32.38 -32.42
N ALA A 142 -11.38 -31.12 -32.65
CA ALA A 142 -12.62 -30.58 -32.07
C ALA A 142 -12.83 -29.13 -32.53
N THR A 143 -13.99 -28.91 -33.15
CA THR A 143 -14.61 -27.62 -33.43
C THR A 143 -14.79 -26.81 -32.14
N SER A 144 -13.82 -25.95 -31.80
CA SER A 144 -14.03 -24.96 -30.74
C SER A 144 -14.68 -23.70 -31.33
N LEU A 145 -15.98 -23.61 -31.02
CA LEU A 145 -16.91 -22.53 -31.25
C LEU A 145 -16.27 -21.13 -31.27
N ARG A 146 -16.66 -20.37 -32.31
CA ARG A 146 -16.43 -18.94 -32.47
C ARG A 146 -16.73 -18.21 -31.16
N ARG A 147 -15.68 -17.68 -30.52
CA ARG A 147 -15.75 -16.82 -29.35
C ARG A 147 -16.50 -15.53 -29.74
N GLY A 148 -17.77 -15.44 -29.35
CA GLY A 148 -18.60 -14.26 -29.56
C GLY A 148 -17.95 -13.02 -28.93
N LYS A 149 -17.97 -11.92 -29.68
CA LYS A 149 -17.50 -10.59 -29.27
C LYS A 149 -18.29 -10.12 -28.03
N SER A 150 -17.75 -10.30 -26.83
CA SER A 150 -18.20 -9.54 -25.65
C SER A 150 -17.51 -8.18 -25.67
N ILE A 151 -18.07 -7.24 -26.45
CA ILE A 151 -17.68 -5.82 -26.50
C ILE A 151 -18.79 -4.97 -25.81
N MET A 152 -19.49 -5.53 -24.82
CA MET A 152 -20.63 -4.84 -24.18
C MET A 152 -20.51 -4.68 -22.65
N LEU A 153 -19.33 -4.91 -22.07
CA LEU A 153 -19.14 -4.79 -20.62
C LEU A 153 -18.06 -3.79 -20.18
N SER A 154 -17.66 -2.84 -21.03
CA SER A 154 -16.56 -1.92 -20.75
C SER A 154 -16.94 -0.43 -20.68
N ARG A 155 -18.24 -0.09 -20.64
CA ARG A 155 -18.70 1.31 -20.71
C ARG A 155 -19.81 1.68 -19.73
N ASN A 156 -19.91 0.99 -18.60
CA ASN A 156 -20.84 1.36 -17.52
C ASN A 156 -20.08 2.13 -16.44
N LEU A 157 -20.66 3.22 -15.92
CA LEU A 157 -20.06 4.02 -14.85
C LEU A 157 -19.72 3.17 -13.61
N GLY A 158 -20.51 2.11 -13.37
CA GLY A 158 -20.25 1.09 -12.35
C GLY A 158 -19.01 0.24 -12.63
N THR A 159 -18.79 -0.22 -13.86
CA THR A 159 -17.60 -1.00 -14.21
C THR A 159 -16.33 -0.14 -14.22
N MET A 160 -16.44 1.15 -14.57
CA MET A 160 -15.33 2.10 -14.39
C MET A 160 -15.01 2.37 -12.92
N ARG A 161 -16.02 2.46 -12.05
CA ARG A 161 -15.81 2.60 -10.59
C ARG A 161 -15.18 1.33 -10.01
N GLN A 162 -15.68 0.15 -10.38
CA GLN A 162 -15.11 -1.13 -9.97
C GLN A 162 -13.68 -1.31 -10.47
N ALA A 163 -13.39 -1.00 -11.73
CA ALA A 163 -12.03 -1.05 -12.27
C ALA A 163 -11.10 -0.04 -11.59
N LYS A 164 -11.59 1.15 -11.24
CA LYS A 164 -10.81 2.17 -10.51
C LYS A 164 -10.58 1.77 -9.05
N GLU A 165 -11.57 1.15 -8.43
CA GLU A 165 -11.50 0.62 -7.06
C GLU A 165 -10.59 -0.60 -7.00
N GLU A 166 -10.65 -1.49 -7.99
CA GLU A 166 -9.77 -2.64 -8.15
C GLU A 166 -8.33 -2.18 -8.41
N LYS A 167 -8.11 -1.23 -9.32
CA LYS A 167 -6.79 -0.62 -9.52
C LYS A 167 -6.27 0.08 -8.27
N ARG A 168 -7.15 0.73 -7.48
CA ARG A 168 -6.79 1.32 -6.20
C ARG A 168 -6.46 0.25 -5.16
N ARG A 169 -7.19 -0.85 -5.13
CA ARG A 169 -6.96 -2.02 -4.27
C ARG A 169 -5.65 -2.73 -4.62
N GLU A 170 -5.34 -2.86 -5.91
CA GLU A 170 -4.07 -3.41 -6.42
C GLU A 170 -2.89 -2.50 -6.04
N ALA A 171 -2.99 -1.19 -6.32
CA ALA A 171 -1.95 -0.23 -5.92
C ALA A 171 -1.76 -0.15 -4.39
N GLN A 172 -2.81 -0.46 -3.63
CA GLN A 172 -2.78 -0.52 -2.17
C GLN A 172 -2.29 -1.87 -1.64
N ALA A 173 -2.24 -2.90 -2.49
CA ALA A 173 -1.67 -4.21 -2.20
C ALA A 173 -0.20 -4.32 -2.65
N ASP A 174 0.35 -3.29 -3.31
CA ASP A 174 1.75 -3.28 -3.69
C ASP A 174 2.64 -3.18 -2.45
N PRO A 175 3.53 -4.16 -2.20
CA PRO A 175 4.46 -4.11 -1.09
C PRO A 175 5.48 -2.99 -1.33
N SER A 176 5.24 -1.82 -0.76
CA SER A 176 6.19 -0.70 -0.78
C SER A 176 7.22 -0.83 0.35
N ASP A 177 8.51 -0.62 0.02
CA ASP A 177 9.60 -0.56 1.00
C ASP A 177 9.70 0.80 1.72
N ASP A 178 8.79 1.75 1.45
CA ASP A 178 8.82 3.11 2.01
C ASP A 178 8.85 3.14 3.54
N VAL A 179 8.13 2.24 4.21
CA VAL A 179 8.11 2.12 5.68
C VAL A 179 9.50 1.78 6.21
N ILE A 180 10.19 0.84 5.56
CA ILE A 180 11.54 0.41 5.92
C ILE A 180 12.54 1.55 5.71
N LEU A 181 12.47 2.24 4.57
CA LEU A 181 13.35 3.38 4.28
C LEU A 181 13.19 4.50 5.31
N ARG A 182 11.96 4.73 5.80
CA ARG A 182 11.70 5.72 6.85
C ARG A 182 12.23 5.30 8.22
N ILE A 183 12.18 4.01 8.56
CA ILE A 183 12.83 3.48 9.77
C ILE A 183 14.34 3.65 9.69
N LEU A 184 14.96 3.29 8.57
CA LEU A 184 16.40 3.43 8.35
C LEU A 184 16.87 4.88 8.48
N ARG A 185 16.01 5.87 8.16
CA ARG A 185 16.32 7.30 8.33
C ARG A 185 16.42 7.79 9.76
N MET A 186 15.90 7.03 10.73
CA MET A 186 16.11 7.28 12.16
C MET A 186 17.42 6.68 12.68
N ARG A 187 18.11 5.88 11.86
CA ARG A 187 19.36 5.19 12.22
C ARG A 187 20.53 5.94 11.63
N HIS A 188 21.36 6.51 12.48
CA HIS A 188 22.56 7.25 12.08
C HIS A 188 23.79 6.36 11.88
N GLU A 189 23.58 5.04 11.83
CA GLU A 189 24.64 4.08 11.49
C GLU A 189 25.13 4.33 10.06
N GLY A 190 26.45 4.31 9.84
CA GLY A 190 27.04 4.62 8.53
C GLY A 190 26.52 3.72 7.40
N VAL A 191 26.22 2.45 7.72
CA VAL A 191 25.65 1.48 6.76
C VAL A 191 24.25 1.89 6.30
N ALA A 192 23.38 2.34 7.22
CA ALA A 192 22.04 2.79 6.88
C ALA A 192 22.07 4.05 6.00
N VAL A 193 22.94 5.00 6.33
CA VAL A 193 23.08 6.26 5.56
C VAL A 193 23.59 5.99 4.14
N ALA A 194 24.58 5.11 3.99
CA ALA A 194 25.09 4.70 2.68
C ALA A 194 23.99 4.04 1.83
N TYR A 195 23.27 3.07 2.42
CA TYR A 195 22.18 2.37 1.74
C TYR A 195 21.07 3.33 1.28
N LEU A 196 20.64 4.26 2.14
CA LEU A 196 19.60 5.23 1.80
C LEU A 196 19.99 6.11 0.59
N ARG A 197 21.26 6.53 0.52
CA ARG A 197 21.78 7.33 -0.60
C ARG A 197 21.81 6.54 -1.91
N ASP A 198 22.20 5.28 -1.85
CA ASP A 198 22.23 4.43 -3.05
C ASP A 198 20.81 4.09 -3.52
N ARG A 199 19.89 3.86 -2.57
CA ARG A 199 18.48 3.60 -2.84
C ARG A 199 17.76 4.80 -3.43
N SER A 200 17.99 6.02 -2.95
CA SER A 200 17.37 7.23 -3.52
C SER A 200 17.79 7.41 -4.98
N ARG A 201 19.09 7.30 -5.28
CA ARG A 201 19.63 7.32 -6.65
C ARG A 201 19.03 6.22 -7.53
N GLN A 202 18.86 5.01 -6.99
CA GLN A 202 18.21 3.92 -7.73
C GLN A 202 16.76 4.26 -8.08
N ARG A 203 15.99 4.81 -7.13
CA ARG A 203 14.60 5.24 -7.38
C ARG A 203 14.50 6.38 -8.39
N GLU A 204 15.38 7.37 -8.30
CA GLU A 204 15.48 8.47 -9.27
C GLU A 204 15.73 7.94 -10.69
N ARG A 205 16.66 6.99 -10.85
CA ARG A 205 16.95 6.35 -12.16
C ARG A 205 15.75 5.60 -12.71
N LEU A 206 15.06 4.81 -11.86
CA LEU A 206 13.87 4.08 -12.27
C LEU A 206 12.72 5.02 -12.65
N ALA A 207 12.53 6.10 -11.89
CA ALA A 207 11.53 7.12 -12.19
C ALA A 207 11.84 7.86 -13.50
N ALA A 208 13.11 8.21 -13.74
CA ALA A 208 13.54 8.84 -14.99
C ALA A 208 13.35 7.91 -16.20
N ALA A 209 13.69 6.62 -16.06
CA ALA A 209 13.46 5.63 -17.11
C ALA A 209 11.97 5.45 -17.42
N ALA A 210 11.12 5.33 -16.40
CA ALA A 210 9.67 5.24 -16.57
C ALA A 210 9.07 6.51 -17.21
N ALA A 211 9.56 7.71 -16.84
CA ALA A 211 9.13 8.96 -17.45
C ALA A 211 9.51 9.05 -18.93
N ALA A 212 10.74 8.65 -19.29
CA ALA A 212 11.20 8.61 -20.68
C ALA A 212 10.40 7.63 -21.55
N GLU A 213 9.95 6.51 -20.98
CA GLU A 213 9.08 5.55 -21.67
C GLU A 213 7.64 6.05 -21.88
N SER A 214 7.22 7.11 -21.17
CA SER A 214 5.86 7.67 -21.25
C SER A 214 5.70 8.85 -22.22
N ILE A 215 6.80 9.29 -22.85
CA ILE A 215 6.85 10.37 -23.86
C ILE A 215 6.83 9.75 -25.25
#